data_AF-A0A0R1WDL8-F1
#
_entry.id   AF-A0A0R1WDL8-F1
#
_cell.length_a   1.000
_cell.length_b   1.000
_cell.length_c   1.000
_cell.angle_alpha   90.00
_cell.angle_beta   90.00
_cell.angle_gamma   90.00
#
_symmetry.space_group_name_H-M   'P 1'
#
loop_
_entity.id
_entity.type
_entity.pdbx_description
1 polymer ?
#
loop_
_entity_poly.entity_id
_entity_poly.type
_entity_poly.pdbx_seq_one_letter_code
_entity_poly.pdbx_strand_id
1 'polypeptide(L)'
;MTENKLTETIIGFNKANKKNIKVIRSNDKTFLPDDDGVVTMNISGGSTSGGGNIPDNPSAGVDYYAGSLANGEITERYLLYSGPSDPTTVTKATLLRDVGSKMNMVGDGLTFFIHLKKTSFDKGTKGDSTDIQLNYDPANIVKDGYFTTTSPYPIYIKAGDFGVGKQVTVPINGIGENLSGKNVKVPKLLLTFNDDKTIEIETIIGYDNDGDSAGATGANYDVVVDTIATFSVQPAVAQIPETVNFFTGSANGEISLSGALDFLENSLDGIEITFDEYFTNSIGSTRIPALNALSTRSVRIPKEKLINGFRFDLTGYFNPIGTKLTYTVKTNTGLWQDGANYFDYLSTPADAYIEISKASINIPIKLGVSNTISGSPINYNSSWIPTISKITPYKN
;
A
#
# COMPACT_ATOMS: atom_id res chain seq x y z
N MET A 1 62.17 -41.93 -28.24
CA MET A 1 61.20 -41.01 -28.88
C MET A 1 60.89 -39.93 -27.88
N THR A 2 61.46 -38.75 -28.10
CA THR A 2 61.38 -37.60 -27.22
C THR A 2 60.06 -36.88 -27.51
N GLU A 3 59.15 -36.83 -26.54
CA GLU A 3 57.92 -36.05 -26.67
C GLU A 3 58.28 -34.57 -26.90
N ASN A 4 57.64 -33.97 -27.91
CA ASN A 4 57.85 -32.57 -28.26
C ASN A 4 57.33 -31.68 -27.13
N LYS A 5 58.16 -30.75 -26.63
CA LYS A 5 57.83 -29.76 -25.57
C LYS A 5 56.55 -28.97 -25.82
N LEU A 6 56.10 -28.82 -27.08
CA LEU A 6 54.80 -28.21 -27.38
C LEU A 6 53.62 -29.07 -26.90
N THR A 7 53.75 -30.39 -26.97
CA THR A 7 52.71 -31.36 -26.57
C THR A 7 52.53 -31.40 -25.05
N GLU A 8 53.63 -31.34 -24.29
CA GLU A 8 53.61 -31.18 -22.83
C GLU A 8 53.01 -29.84 -22.41
N THR A 9 53.29 -28.77 -23.17
CA THR A 9 52.75 -27.43 -22.89
C THR A 9 51.25 -27.36 -23.18
N ILE A 10 50.76 -28.01 -24.23
CA ILE A 10 49.33 -28.06 -24.58
C ILE A 10 48.53 -28.95 -23.62
N ILE A 11 49.11 -30.04 -23.12
CA ILE A 11 48.49 -30.87 -22.06
C ILE A 11 48.50 -30.12 -20.72
N GLY A 12 49.56 -29.37 -20.41
CA GLY A 12 49.63 -28.47 -19.25
C GLY A 12 48.58 -27.34 -19.30
N PHE A 13 48.42 -26.68 -20.45
CA PHE A 13 47.42 -25.61 -20.65
C PHE A 13 45.98 -26.14 -20.59
N ASN A 14 45.71 -27.33 -21.15
CA ASN A 14 44.38 -27.96 -21.09
C ASN A 14 44.03 -28.53 -19.71
N LYS A 15 45.02 -28.92 -18.88
CA LYS A 15 44.81 -29.28 -17.47
C LYS A 15 44.62 -28.04 -16.58
N ALA A 16 45.28 -26.92 -16.87
CA ALA A 16 45.15 -25.68 -16.11
C ALA A 16 43.81 -24.93 -16.38
N ASN A 17 43.26 -24.99 -17.59
CA ASN A 17 42.06 -24.22 -17.97
C ASN A 17 40.72 -24.98 -17.89
N LYS A 18 40.65 -26.14 -17.21
CA LYS A 18 39.39 -26.91 -17.08
C LYS A 18 38.94 -27.25 -15.65
N LYS A 19 39.56 -26.65 -14.63
CA LYS A 19 39.00 -26.65 -13.27
C LYS A 19 38.76 -25.22 -12.80
N ASN A 20 37.54 -24.76 -13.09
CA ASN A 20 36.75 -23.85 -12.26
C ASN A 20 37.30 -22.44 -11.98
N ILE A 21 37.40 -21.60 -13.00
CA ILE A 21 37.34 -20.15 -12.77
C ILE A 21 36.07 -19.60 -13.42
N LYS A 22 34.96 -19.67 -12.70
CA LYS A 22 33.84 -18.75 -12.91
C LYS A 22 34.11 -17.54 -12.04
N VAL A 23 34.63 -16.48 -12.64
CA VAL A 23 34.56 -15.13 -12.04
C VAL A 23 33.08 -14.77 -11.96
N ILE A 24 32.54 -14.69 -10.74
CA ILE A 24 31.18 -14.20 -10.48
C ILE A 24 31.31 -12.77 -9.95
N ARG A 25 30.58 -11.84 -10.57
CA ARG A 25 30.56 -10.42 -10.18
C ARG A 25 29.27 -10.14 -9.41
N SER A 26 29.40 -9.48 -8.27
CA SER A 26 28.29 -8.85 -7.54
C SER A 26 28.77 -7.47 -7.08
N ASN A 27 28.16 -6.41 -7.64
CA ASN A 27 28.21 -5.00 -7.22
C ASN A 27 29.53 -4.54 -6.55
N ASP A 28 30.66 -4.64 -7.28
CA ASP A 28 32.00 -4.10 -6.98
C ASP A 28 32.98 -4.91 -6.09
N LYS A 29 32.83 -6.24 -5.94
CA LYS A 29 33.89 -7.09 -5.38
C LYS A 29 34.26 -8.27 -6.27
N THR A 30 35.58 -8.55 -6.34
CA THR A 30 36.13 -9.74 -6.99
C THR A 30 36.46 -10.76 -5.92
N PHE A 31 35.86 -11.94 -5.98
CA PHE A 31 36.16 -13.04 -5.06
C PHE A 31 37.14 -14.00 -5.72
N LEU A 32 38.24 -14.30 -5.01
CA LEU A 32 39.23 -15.28 -5.42
C LEU A 32 38.97 -16.60 -4.68
N PRO A 33 39.18 -17.76 -5.32
CA PRO A 33 39.08 -19.05 -4.65
C PRO A 33 40.17 -19.21 -3.57
N ASP A 34 39.88 -20.02 -2.56
CA ASP A 34 40.85 -20.46 -1.55
C ASP A 34 41.81 -21.53 -2.10
N ASP A 35 42.71 -22.01 -1.24
CA ASP A 35 43.79 -22.95 -1.57
C ASP A 35 43.28 -24.32 -2.09
N ASP A 36 41.99 -24.62 -1.89
CA ASP A 36 41.33 -25.84 -2.38
C ASP A 36 40.48 -25.60 -3.66
N GLY A 37 40.50 -24.38 -4.20
CA GLY A 37 39.78 -24.02 -5.42
C GLY A 37 38.29 -23.76 -5.20
N VAL A 38 37.87 -23.49 -3.96
CA VAL A 38 36.48 -23.21 -3.58
C VAL A 38 36.28 -21.71 -3.41
N VAL A 39 35.20 -21.18 -3.99
CA VAL A 39 34.75 -19.80 -3.73
C VAL A 39 33.59 -19.88 -2.75
N THR A 40 33.83 -19.56 -1.48
CA THR A 40 32.75 -19.47 -0.49
C THR A 40 31.99 -18.18 -0.70
N MET A 41 30.84 -18.26 -1.38
CA MET A 41 29.86 -17.18 -1.40
C MET A 41 29.01 -17.29 -0.14
N ASN A 42 29.05 -16.28 0.74
CA ASN A 42 27.99 -16.10 1.74
C ASN A 42 26.73 -15.63 1.01
N ILE A 43 26.05 -16.58 0.37
CA ILE A 43 24.69 -16.41 -0.10
C ILE A 43 23.81 -16.59 1.14
N SER A 44 23.39 -15.49 1.75
CA SER A 44 22.35 -15.56 2.78
C SER A 44 21.03 -15.95 2.10
N GLY A 45 20.71 -17.24 2.10
CA GLY A 45 19.46 -17.79 1.56
C GLY A 45 19.30 -19.31 1.73
N GLY A 46 18.97 -19.74 2.97
CA GLY A 46 18.35 -21.04 3.37
C GLY A 46 19.18 -22.33 3.21
N SER A 47 19.22 -23.34 4.10
CA SER A 47 18.54 -23.66 5.38
C SER A 47 19.23 -24.88 6.04
N THR A 48 18.92 -25.11 7.34
CA THR A 48 19.02 -26.34 8.18
C THR A 48 20.29 -26.64 9.00
N SER A 49 20.20 -26.43 10.33
CA SER A 49 19.96 -27.45 11.38
C SER A 49 20.72 -27.18 12.69
N GLY A 50 19.97 -27.16 13.81
CA GLY A 50 20.53 -27.01 15.16
C GLY A 50 19.45 -26.99 16.25
N GLY A 51 18.87 -28.16 16.53
CA GLY A 51 17.97 -28.57 17.63
C GLY A 51 17.43 -27.57 18.66
N GLY A 52 16.10 -27.44 18.68
CA GLY A 52 15.28 -26.92 19.78
C GLY A 52 13.80 -26.92 19.39
N ASN A 53 12.94 -27.60 20.15
CA ASN A 53 11.52 -27.75 19.85
C ASN A 53 10.78 -26.42 19.89
N ILE A 54 10.43 -25.87 18.71
CA ILE A 54 9.21 -25.15 18.31
C ILE A 54 9.42 -24.82 16.82
N PRO A 55 8.45 -25.02 15.90
CA PRO A 55 8.59 -24.52 14.54
C PRO A 55 8.57 -22.99 14.61
N ASP A 56 9.74 -22.39 14.53
CA ASP A 56 9.89 -20.94 14.33
C ASP A 56 9.35 -20.62 12.93
N ASN A 57 8.06 -20.33 12.86
CA ASN A 57 7.53 -19.52 11.77
C ASN A 57 8.36 -18.23 11.74
N PRO A 58 8.75 -17.72 10.56
CA PRO A 58 9.26 -16.36 10.48
C PRO A 58 8.24 -15.43 11.16
N SER A 59 8.69 -14.43 11.91
CA SER A 59 7.78 -13.47 12.54
C SER A 59 6.87 -12.88 11.46
N ALA A 60 5.55 -12.94 11.67
CA ALA A 60 4.59 -12.25 10.83
C ALA A 60 5.02 -10.78 10.66
N GLY A 61 5.03 -10.29 9.42
CA GLY A 61 5.57 -8.97 9.06
C GLY A 61 7.05 -9.00 8.68
N VAL A 62 7.54 -10.00 7.93
CA VAL A 62 8.84 -9.85 7.25
C VAL A 62 8.73 -8.65 6.31
N ASP A 63 9.68 -7.72 6.41
CA ASP A 63 9.73 -6.53 5.57
C ASP A 63 10.01 -6.94 4.12
N TYR A 64 8.96 -7.02 3.31
CA TYR A 64 9.07 -7.28 1.88
C TYR A 64 9.30 -6.00 1.07
N TYR A 65 9.38 -4.79 1.67
CA TYR A 65 9.62 -3.56 0.92
C TYR A 65 10.40 -2.48 1.71
N ALA A 66 11.65 -2.15 1.32
CA ALA A 66 11.86 -1.13 0.29
C ALA A 66 13.02 -1.41 -0.69
N GLY A 67 12.71 -1.45 -1.99
CA GLY A 67 13.62 -1.09 -3.09
C GLY A 67 14.92 -1.89 -3.29
N SER A 68 15.14 -2.94 -2.51
CA SER A 68 16.33 -3.78 -2.66
C SER A 68 16.11 -4.81 -3.75
N LEU A 69 16.90 -4.73 -4.83
CA LEU A 69 17.03 -5.81 -5.83
C LEU A 69 17.30 -7.18 -5.19
N ALA A 70 17.77 -7.23 -3.94
CA ALA A 70 18.08 -8.46 -3.21
C ALA A 70 16.86 -9.16 -2.58
N ASN A 71 15.75 -8.45 -2.32
CA ASN A 71 14.58 -9.01 -1.63
C ASN A 71 13.39 -9.31 -2.56
N GLY A 72 13.51 -8.99 -3.86
CA GLY A 72 12.45 -9.14 -4.85
C GLY A 72 11.50 -7.95 -4.92
N GLU A 73 10.48 -8.08 -5.76
CA GLU A 73 9.40 -7.11 -6.00
C GLU A 73 8.06 -7.80 -5.74
N ILE A 74 7.07 -7.06 -5.24
CA ILE A 74 5.75 -7.62 -4.95
C ILE A 74 4.84 -7.47 -6.17
N THR A 75 4.15 -8.55 -6.53
CA THR A 75 3.21 -8.62 -7.65
C THR A 75 1.95 -9.38 -7.26
N GLU A 76 1.05 -9.57 -8.22
CA GLU A 76 -0.19 -10.34 -8.07
C GLU A 76 -1.05 -9.89 -6.89
N ARG A 77 -1.04 -8.57 -6.66
CA ARG A 77 -1.78 -7.94 -5.59
C ARG A 77 -3.24 -7.83 -5.95
N TYR A 78 -4.08 -8.64 -5.32
CA TYR A 78 -5.52 -8.59 -5.47
C TYR A 78 -6.21 -8.38 -4.14
N LEU A 79 -7.23 -7.52 -4.14
CA LEU A 79 -8.07 -7.28 -2.99
C LEU A 79 -8.80 -8.56 -2.58
N LEU A 80 -8.72 -8.90 -1.30
CA LEU A 80 -9.47 -9.99 -0.69
C LEU A 80 -10.51 -9.49 0.31
N TYR A 81 -10.30 -8.33 0.92
CA TYR A 81 -11.27 -7.73 1.84
C TYR A 81 -11.01 -6.22 1.92
N SER A 82 -12.09 -5.45 2.01
CA SER A 82 -12.05 -4.00 2.23
C SER A 82 -13.18 -3.62 3.18
N GLY A 83 -12.82 -2.85 4.20
CA GLY A 83 -13.73 -2.39 5.25
C GLY A 83 -13.04 -2.45 6.61
N PRO A 84 -13.21 -1.45 7.48
CA PRO A 84 -12.59 -1.48 8.79
C PRO A 84 -13.16 -2.63 9.63
N SER A 85 -12.29 -3.43 10.24
CA SER A 85 -12.71 -4.37 11.29
C SER A 85 -13.21 -3.62 12.52
N ASP A 86 -14.15 -4.22 13.24
CA ASP A 86 -14.54 -3.74 14.57
C ASP A 86 -13.54 -4.27 15.61
N PRO A 87 -12.79 -3.41 16.32
CA PRO A 87 -11.87 -3.86 17.36
C PRO A 87 -12.55 -4.32 18.65
N THR A 88 -13.85 -4.06 18.83
CA THR A 88 -14.57 -4.42 20.06
C THR A 88 -15.15 -5.83 20.02
N THR A 89 -15.16 -6.45 18.84
CA THR A 89 -15.73 -7.78 18.58
C THR A 89 -14.83 -8.56 17.62
N VAL A 90 -15.08 -9.87 17.46
CA VAL A 90 -14.41 -10.65 16.42
C VAL A 90 -15.07 -10.31 15.08
N THR A 91 -14.31 -9.69 14.19
CA THR A 91 -14.77 -9.41 12.81
C THR A 91 -14.56 -10.65 11.95
N LYS A 92 -15.63 -11.17 11.36
CA LYS A 92 -15.58 -12.27 10.41
C LYS A 92 -15.54 -11.73 8.97
N ALA A 93 -14.35 -11.61 8.40
CA ALA A 93 -14.13 -11.12 7.05
C ALA A 93 -14.37 -12.24 6.02
N THR A 94 -15.38 -12.08 5.16
CA THR A 94 -15.58 -12.95 3.99
C THR A 94 -14.68 -12.47 2.85
N LEU A 95 -13.85 -13.37 2.32
CA LEU A 95 -12.88 -13.02 1.28
C LEU A 95 -13.55 -12.92 -0.10
N LEU A 96 -13.21 -11.86 -0.85
CA LEU A 96 -13.79 -11.52 -2.16
C LEU A 96 -13.39 -12.50 -3.27
N ARG A 97 -12.38 -13.34 -3.04
CA ARG A 97 -11.86 -14.32 -4.00
C ARG A 97 -11.66 -15.65 -3.30
N ASP A 98 -11.71 -16.73 -4.09
CA ASP A 98 -11.40 -18.05 -3.56
C ASP A 98 -9.91 -18.13 -3.20
N VAL A 99 -9.63 -18.38 -1.93
CA VAL A 99 -8.27 -18.57 -1.39
C VAL A 99 -7.90 -20.04 -1.22
N GLY A 100 -8.79 -20.95 -1.63
CA GLY A 100 -8.63 -22.39 -1.44
C GLY A 100 -8.95 -22.83 -0.01
N SER A 101 -8.85 -24.14 0.25
CA SER A 101 -9.21 -24.72 1.56
C SER A 101 -8.11 -24.58 2.61
N LYS A 102 -6.91 -24.17 2.22
CA LYS A 102 -5.74 -24.01 3.11
C LYS A 102 -4.87 -22.82 2.70
N MET A 103 -5.47 -21.71 2.27
CA MET A 103 -4.74 -20.57 1.68
C MET A 103 -3.82 -21.00 0.52
N ASN A 104 -4.25 -21.96 -0.30
CA ASN A 104 -3.44 -22.54 -1.38
C ASN A 104 -3.78 -21.98 -2.78
N MET A 105 -4.68 -20.99 -2.85
CA MET A 105 -5.00 -20.24 -4.07
C MET A 105 -4.65 -18.76 -3.98
N VAL A 106 -4.06 -18.34 -2.85
CA VAL A 106 -3.33 -17.06 -2.77
C VAL A 106 -1.94 -17.25 -3.35
N GLY A 107 -1.24 -16.15 -3.61
CA GLY A 107 0.18 -16.18 -3.99
C GLY A 107 1.08 -16.65 -2.84
N ASP A 108 2.16 -15.94 -2.59
CA ASP A 108 3.07 -16.23 -1.47
C ASP A 108 2.47 -15.91 -0.10
N GLY A 109 1.44 -15.07 -0.03
CA GLY A 109 0.77 -14.76 1.22
C GLY A 109 -0.29 -13.67 1.16
N LEU A 110 -0.54 -13.10 2.34
CA LEU A 110 -1.48 -12.01 2.58
C LEU A 110 -0.80 -10.76 3.13
N THR A 111 -1.27 -9.61 2.67
CA THR A 111 -0.91 -8.27 3.14
C THR A 111 -2.08 -7.66 3.90
N PHE A 112 -1.81 -7.06 5.05
CA PHE A 112 -2.80 -6.38 5.90
C PHE A 112 -2.45 -4.91 6.06
N PHE A 113 -3.38 -4.04 5.69
CA PHE A 113 -3.33 -2.61 5.99
C PHE A 113 -4.15 -2.37 7.25
N ILE A 114 -3.56 -1.62 8.17
CA ILE A 114 -4.11 -1.37 9.48
C ILE A 114 -3.97 0.10 9.86
N HIS A 115 -4.85 0.56 10.73
CA HIS A 115 -4.63 1.73 11.59
C HIS A 115 -4.88 1.33 13.04
N LEU A 116 -4.61 2.24 13.96
CA LEU A 116 -4.96 2.05 15.37
C LEU A 116 -6.08 2.99 15.78
N LYS A 117 -6.98 2.51 16.63
CA LYS A 117 -7.88 3.38 17.39
C LYS A 117 -7.28 3.67 18.75
N LYS A 118 -7.03 4.94 19.00
CA LYS A 118 -6.56 5.47 20.28
C LYS A 118 -7.76 5.81 21.14
N THR A 119 -7.76 5.38 22.39
CA THR A 119 -8.67 5.88 23.42
C THR A 119 -7.83 6.51 24.53
N SER A 120 -7.99 7.81 24.77
CA SER A 120 -7.28 8.50 25.85
C SER A 120 -7.92 8.24 27.21
N PHE A 121 -7.09 8.28 28.26
CA PHE A 121 -7.51 8.23 29.65
C PHE A 121 -6.83 9.34 30.43
N ASP A 122 -7.61 10.10 31.22
CA ASP A 122 -7.11 11.08 32.18
C ASP A 122 -7.59 10.70 33.57
N LYS A 123 -6.64 10.33 34.45
CA LYS A 123 -6.93 9.88 35.83
C LYS A 123 -8.04 8.83 35.90
N GLY A 124 -7.99 7.83 35.02
CA GLY A 124 -8.98 6.76 34.93
C GLY A 124 -10.29 7.12 34.22
N THR A 125 -10.49 8.39 33.83
CA THR A 125 -11.65 8.81 33.04
C THR A 125 -11.40 8.53 31.56
N LYS A 126 -12.26 7.72 30.94
CA LYS A 126 -12.19 7.38 29.52
C LYS A 126 -12.61 8.59 28.66
N GLY A 127 -11.74 8.99 27.74
CA GLY A 127 -12.03 9.98 26.70
C GLY A 127 -12.60 9.35 25.43
N ASP A 128 -12.69 10.16 24.38
CA ASP A 128 -13.15 9.73 23.06
C ASP A 128 -12.13 8.82 22.38
N SER A 129 -12.64 7.93 21.53
CA SER A 129 -11.81 7.09 20.66
C SER A 129 -11.59 7.78 19.32
N THR A 130 -10.35 7.89 18.89
CA THR A 130 -9.94 8.54 17.62
C THR A 130 -8.97 7.67 16.85
N ASP A 131 -9.00 7.74 15.52
CA ASP A 131 -8.01 7.04 14.71
C ASP A 131 -6.64 7.70 14.85
N ILE A 132 -5.58 6.88 14.92
CA ILE A 132 -4.19 7.32 14.88
C ILE A 132 -3.44 6.55 13.79
N GLN A 133 -2.69 7.29 12.98
CA GLN A 133 -1.91 6.74 11.89
C GLN A 133 -0.62 6.09 12.41
N LEU A 134 -0.15 5.07 11.71
CA LEU A 134 1.13 4.42 12.00
C LEU A 134 2.29 5.19 11.37
N ASN A 135 3.39 5.29 12.11
CA ASN A 135 4.69 5.69 11.60
C ASN A 135 5.61 4.46 11.66
N TYR A 136 5.80 3.77 10.53
CA TYR A 136 6.78 2.69 10.46
C TYR A 136 8.18 3.28 10.37
N ASP A 137 8.96 3.09 11.42
CA ASP A 137 10.34 3.55 11.50
C ASP A 137 11.22 2.45 12.12
N PRO A 138 12.06 1.76 11.33
CA PRO A 138 12.97 0.72 11.84
C PRO A 138 13.97 1.21 12.89
N ALA A 139 14.31 2.50 12.88
CA ALA A 139 15.15 3.13 13.89
C ALA A 139 14.35 3.55 15.13
N ASN A 140 13.03 3.33 15.13
CA ASN A 140 12.11 3.55 16.23
C ASN A 140 12.08 5.01 16.70
N ILE A 141 12.17 5.95 15.75
CA ILE A 141 12.18 7.39 16.01
C ILE A 141 10.74 7.91 16.10
N VAL A 142 10.42 8.56 17.21
CA VAL A 142 9.08 9.09 17.46
C VAL A 142 8.69 10.16 16.43
N LYS A 143 7.45 10.11 15.97
CA LYS A 143 6.82 11.14 15.15
C LYS A 143 5.56 11.65 15.81
N ASP A 144 5.52 12.96 16.05
CA ASP A 144 4.39 13.61 16.73
C ASP A 144 3.06 13.40 15.97
N GLY A 145 2.01 13.03 16.71
CA GLY A 145 0.70 12.68 16.15
C GLY A 145 0.58 11.29 15.52
N TYR A 146 1.58 10.42 15.64
CA TYR A 146 1.58 9.06 15.09
C TYR A 146 1.92 8.01 16.15
N PHE A 147 1.43 6.79 15.96
CA PHE A 147 1.93 5.63 16.67
C PHE A 147 3.17 5.09 15.95
N THR A 148 4.34 5.23 16.56
CA THR A 148 5.61 4.76 15.98
C THR A 148 5.81 3.27 16.22
N THR A 149 5.97 2.52 15.13
CA THR A 149 6.12 1.06 15.12
C THR A 149 7.38 0.63 14.39
N THR A 150 8.01 -0.43 14.89
CA THR A 150 9.08 -1.16 14.21
C THR A 150 8.56 -2.40 13.49
N SER A 151 7.29 -2.76 13.67
CA SER A 151 6.64 -3.80 12.89
C SER A 151 6.46 -3.30 11.45
N PRO A 152 6.89 -4.07 10.44
CA PRO A 152 6.75 -3.66 9.04
C PRO A 152 5.32 -3.33 8.66
N TYR A 153 5.19 -2.28 7.87
CA TYR A 153 3.92 -1.79 7.37
C TYR A 153 3.97 -1.63 5.84
N PRO A 154 3.03 -2.22 5.08
CA PRO A 154 1.94 -3.07 5.58
C PRO A 154 2.45 -4.42 6.13
N ILE A 155 1.60 -5.13 6.85
CA ILE A 155 1.97 -6.42 7.48
C ILE A 155 1.89 -7.53 6.43
N TYR A 156 2.95 -8.32 6.28
CA TYR A 156 3.00 -9.47 5.36
C TYR A 156 3.05 -10.80 6.13
N ILE A 157 2.16 -11.74 5.78
CA ILE A 157 2.09 -13.08 6.38
C ILE A 157 2.11 -14.11 5.26
N LYS A 158 3.00 -15.10 5.34
CA LYS A 158 3.09 -16.13 4.29
C LYS A 158 1.87 -17.03 4.32
N ALA A 159 1.49 -17.53 3.16
CA ALA A 159 0.38 -18.49 3.04
C ALA A 159 0.58 -19.71 3.94
N GLY A 160 1.81 -20.22 4.04
CA GLY A 160 2.16 -21.37 4.88
C GLY A 160 2.07 -21.14 6.39
N ASP A 161 2.04 -19.88 6.85
CA ASP A 161 1.86 -19.56 8.27
C ASP A 161 0.38 -19.67 8.68
N PHE A 162 -0.54 -19.64 7.71
CA PHE A 162 -1.96 -19.90 7.94
C PHE A 162 -2.23 -21.40 7.96
N GLY A 163 -2.79 -21.87 9.08
CA GLY A 163 -3.47 -23.16 9.14
C GLY A 163 -4.96 -22.94 9.40
N VAL A 164 -5.81 -23.80 8.82
CA VAL A 164 -7.25 -23.77 9.11
C VAL A 164 -7.48 -23.94 10.62
N GLY A 165 -8.24 -23.02 11.20
CA GLY A 165 -8.55 -22.93 12.64
C GLY A 165 -7.34 -22.57 13.52
N LYS A 166 -6.17 -22.25 12.94
CA LYS A 166 -5.00 -21.82 13.69
C LYS A 166 -4.94 -20.30 13.75
N GLN A 167 -4.73 -19.78 14.95
CA GLN A 167 -4.56 -18.36 15.17
C GLN A 167 -3.10 -17.94 14.89
N VAL A 168 -2.94 -16.93 14.04
CA VAL A 168 -1.70 -16.20 13.82
C VAL A 168 -1.75 -14.94 14.66
N THR A 169 -0.71 -14.70 15.46
CA THR A 169 -0.59 -13.49 16.31
C THR A 169 0.47 -12.56 15.74
N VAL A 170 0.11 -11.30 15.49
CA VAL A 170 1.00 -10.25 14.99
C VAL A 170 1.10 -9.12 16.01
N PRO A 171 2.23 -8.98 16.72
CA PRO A 171 2.45 -7.83 17.60
C PRO A 171 2.81 -6.57 16.79
N ILE A 172 2.26 -5.42 17.19
CA ILE A 172 2.60 -4.11 16.60
C ILE A 172 3.68 -3.46 17.50
N ASN A 173 4.91 -3.96 17.40
CA ASN A 173 6.03 -3.55 18.24
C ASN A 173 6.44 -2.10 17.95
N GLY A 174 6.98 -1.41 18.94
CA GLY A 174 7.47 -0.03 18.79
C GLY A 174 7.39 0.74 20.09
N ILE A 175 7.57 2.05 20.00
CA ILE A 175 7.43 3.00 21.13
C ILE A 175 6.06 3.68 21.18
N GLY A 176 5.19 3.42 20.22
CA GLY A 176 3.87 4.04 20.13
C GLY A 176 3.98 5.56 19.99
N GLU A 177 3.18 6.30 20.76
CA GLU A 177 3.26 7.77 20.82
C GLU A 177 4.34 8.27 21.80
N ASN A 178 5.07 7.36 22.46
CA ASN A 178 6.09 7.67 23.46
C ASN A 178 5.59 8.60 24.58
N LEU A 179 4.45 8.25 25.20
CA LEU A 179 3.81 9.06 26.24
C LEU A 179 4.57 9.05 27.58
N SER A 180 5.76 8.44 27.61
CA SER A 180 6.59 8.25 28.82
C SER A 180 5.87 7.48 29.93
N GLY A 181 4.93 6.60 29.57
CA GLY A 181 4.25 5.75 30.54
C GLY A 181 5.20 4.76 31.21
N LYS A 182 4.87 4.40 32.45
CA LYS A 182 5.61 3.40 33.23
C LYS A 182 5.09 1.98 33.00
N ASN A 183 3.91 1.87 32.38
CA ASN A 183 3.22 0.63 32.13
C ASN A 183 2.83 0.57 30.64
N VAL A 184 3.54 -0.27 29.90
CA VAL A 184 3.43 -0.35 28.44
C VAL A 184 3.11 -1.79 28.01
N LYS A 185 2.13 -1.95 27.12
CA LYS A 185 1.79 -3.21 26.48
C LYS A 185 1.56 -2.98 24.99
N VAL A 186 2.24 -3.79 24.19
CA VAL A 186 2.11 -3.77 22.73
C VAL A 186 0.73 -4.29 22.29
N PRO A 187 0.01 -3.57 21.41
CA PRO A 187 -1.22 -4.09 20.82
C PRO A 187 -0.90 -5.25 19.86
N LYS A 188 -1.83 -6.19 19.70
CA LYS A 188 -1.65 -7.35 18.82
C LYS A 188 -2.87 -7.57 17.95
N LEU A 189 -2.62 -7.95 16.71
CA LEU A 189 -3.61 -8.44 15.77
C LEU A 189 -3.62 -9.98 15.83
N LEU A 190 -4.81 -10.56 15.97
CA LEU A 190 -5.05 -12.01 15.95
C LEU A 190 -5.85 -12.35 14.71
N LEU A 191 -5.38 -13.35 13.96
CA LEU A 191 -5.96 -13.76 12.69
C LEU A 191 -6.20 -15.25 12.68
N THR A 192 -7.42 -15.70 12.41
CA THR A 192 -7.73 -17.13 12.26
C THR A 192 -8.36 -17.36 10.90
N PHE A 193 -7.75 -18.20 10.07
CA PHE A 193 -8.35 -18.63 8.81
C PHE A 193 -9.26 -19.83 9.05
N ASN A 194 -10.51 -19.74 8.63
CA ASN A 194 -11.52 -20.77 8.84
C ASN A 194 -11.72 -21.66 7.60
N ASP A 195 -12.33 -22.82 7.82
CA ASP A 195 -12.67 -23.79 6.76
C ASP A 195 -13.72 -23.25 5.77
N ASP A 196 -14.58 -22.35 6.24
CA ASP A 196 -15.57 -21.61 5.47
C ASP A 196 -14.98 -20.46 4.62
N LYS A 197 -13.64 -20.39 4.53
CA LYS A 197 -12.88 -19.41 3.76
C LYS A 197 -13.00 -17.97 4.26
N THR A 198 -13.39 -17.78 5.52
CA THR A 198 -13.34 -16.48 6.18
C THR A 198 -12.05 -16.31 6.98
N ILE A 199 -11.69 -15.05 7.26
CA ILE A 199 -10.66 -14.70 8.25
C ILE A 199 -11.36 -14.03 9.43
N GLU A 200 -11.19 -14.58 10.63
CA GLU A 200 -11.52 -13.90 11.86
C GLU A 200 -10.40 -12.94 12.24
N ILE A 201 -10.77 -11.71 12.57
CA ILE A 201 -9.90 -10.61 12.94
C ILE A 201 -10.28 -10.21 14.36
N GLU A 202 -9.31 -10.30 15.27
CA GLU A 202 -9.45 -9.91 16.68
C GLU A 202 -8.25 -9.07 17.09
N THR A 203 -8.44 -8.17 18.07
CA THR A 203 -7.39 -7.32 18.61
C THR A 203 -7.16 -7.61 20.09
N ILE A 204 -5.90 -7.65 20.50
CA ILE A 204 -5.51 -7.52 21.90
C ILE A 204 -5.12 -6.06 22.11
N ILE A 205 -5.87 -5.37 22.96
CA ILE A 205 -5.60 -3.99 23.36
C ILE A 205 -4.16 -3.86 23.90
N GLY A 206 -3.45 -2.89 23.33
CA GLY A 206 -2.21 -2.33 23.87
C GLY A 206 -2.48 -1.08 24.69
N TYR A 207 -1.53 -0.66 25.51
CA TYR A 207 -1.64 0.55 26.30
C TYR A 207 -0.27 1.17 26.59
N ASP A 208 -0.25 2.47 26.79
CA ASP A 208 0.88 3.24 27.31
C ASP A 208 0.33 4.22 28.36
N ASN A 209 0.58 3.95 29.64
CA ASN A 209 0.07 4.76 30.75
C ASN A 209 1.04 4.84 31.93
N ASP A 210 0.75 5.77 32.84
CA ASP A 210 1.54 6.04 34.05
C ASP A 210 1.51 4.91 35.11
N GLY A 211 0.61 3.93 34.97
CA GLY A 211 0.46 2.80 35.88
C GLY A 211 -0.21 3.13 37.21
N ASP A 212 -0.87 4.29 37.35
CA ASP A 212 -1.53 4.66 38.61
C ASP A 212 -2.77 3.80 38.87
N SER A 213 -2.71 3.01 39.96
CA SER A 213 -3.81 2.17 40.41
C SER A 213 -5.08 2.93 40.84
N ALA A 214 -4.96 4.22 41.18
CA ALA A 214 -6.10 5.08 41.53
C ALA A 214 -6.81 5.64 40.29
N GLY A 215 -6.22 5.47 39.10
CA GLY A 215 -6.75 5.94 37.83
C GLY A 215 -5.61 6.33 36.90
N ALA A 216 -5.30 5.48 35.93
CA ALA A 216 -4.17 5.70 35.04
C ALA A 216 -4.42 6.84 34.05
N THR A 217 -3.37 7.60 33.74
CA THR A 217 -3.34 8.59 32.65
C THR A 217 -2.49 8.03 31.50
N GLY A 218 -3.01 8.10 30.28
CA GLY A 218 -2.34 7.55 29.10
C GLY A 218 -3.31 7.24 27.96
N ALA A 219 -3.02 6.18 27.21
CA ALA A 219 -3.87 5.74 26.10
C ALA A 219 -3.92 4.21 25.96
N ASN A 220 -5.06 3.74 25.46
CA ASN A 220 -5.22 2.39 24.93
C ASN A 220 -5.23 2.43 23.40
N TYR A 221 -4.73 1.35 22.79
CA TYR A 221 -4.60 1.21 21.35
C TYR A 221 -5.21 -0.12 20.89
N ASP A 222 -6.15 -0.01 19.97
CA ASP A 222 -6.83 -1.12 19.32
C ASP A 222 -6.40 -1.22 17.86
N VAL A 223 -6.11 -2.43 17.38
CA VAL A 223 -5.75 -2.64 15.97
C VAL A 223 -7.02 -2.77 15.11
N VAL A 224 -7.08 -2.01 14.02
CA VAL A 224 -8.15 -2.11 13.02
C VAL A 224 -7.56 -2.49 11.68
N VAL A 225 -8.07 -3.55 11.06
CA VAL A 225 -7.72 -3.96 9.69
C VAL A 225 -8.65 -3.26 8.71
N ASP A 226 -8.06 -2.49 7.79
CA ASP A 226 -8.80 -1.76 6.75
C ASP A 226 -8.93 -2.57 5.46
N THR A 227 -7.89 -3.35 5.15
CA THR A 227 -7.77 -4.02 3.87
C THR A 227 -6.90 -5.26 3.99
N ILE A 228 -7.34 -6.34 3.33
CA ILE A 228 -6.55 -7.56 3.13
C ILE A 228 -6.37 -7.76 1.63
N ALA A 229 -5.14 -8.02 1.22
CA ALA A 229 -4.81 -8.37 -0.16
C ALA A 229 -3.95 -9.64 -0.19
N THR A 230 -3.99 -10.38 -1.28
CA THR A 230 -2.95 -11.39 -1.55
C THR A 230 -1.75 -10.72 -2.20
N PHE A 231 -0.59 -11.37 -2.13
CA PHE A 231 0.61 -10.97 -2.86
C PHE A 231 1.41 -12.19 -3.31
N SER A 232 2.22 -12.00 -4.35
CA SER A 232 3.32 -12.88 -4.76
C SER A 232 4.63 -12.09 -4.81
N VAL A 233 5.76 -12.77 -4.71
CA VAL A 233 7.11 -12.23 -4.84
C VAL A 233 7.67 -12.64 -6.18
N GLN A 234 8.31 -11.68 -6.86
CA GLN A 234 9.02 -11.91 -8.12
C GLN A 234 10.42 -11.30 -8.06
N PRO A 235 11.33 -11.64 -9.00
CA PRO A 235 12.57 -10.90 -9.16
C PRO A 235 12.29 -9.41 -9.43
N ALA A 236 13.22 -8.55 -9.01
CA ALA A 236 13.03 -7.12 -9.15
C ALA A 236 12.87 -6.67 -10.62
N VAL A 237 12.00 -5.69 -10.84
CA VAL A 237 11.65 -5.17 -12.17
C VAL A 237 12.29 -3.81 -12.42
N ALA A 238 12.56 -3.51 -13.69
CA ALA A 238 13.04 -2.20 -14.09
C ALA A 238 11.97 -1.13 -13.85
N GLN A 239 12.35 -0.06 -13.15
CA GLN A 239 11.44 1.03 -12.78
C GLN A 239 11.33 2.06 -13.91
N ILE A 240 10.13 2.61 -14.11
CA ILE A 240 9.89 3.69 -15.08
C ILE A 240 10.12 5.05 -14.39
N PRO A 241 10.93 5.95 -14.97
CA PRO A 241 11.23 7.24 -14.36
C PRO A 241 10.02 8.19 -14.40
N GLU A 242 10.00 9.16 -13.49
CA GLU A 242 8.93 10.17 -13.33
C GLU A 242 8.68 11.04 -14.58
N THR A 243 9.65 11.07 -15.51
CA THR A 243 9.55 11.79 -16.78
C THR A 243 8.72 11.08 -17.84
N VAL A 244 8.37 9.80 -17.63
CA VAL A 244 7.60 8.99 -18.57
C VAL A 244 6.15 8.92 -18.09
N ASN A 245 5.23 9.30 -18.97
CA ASN A 245 3.80 9.24 -18.69
C ASN A 245 3.26 7.83 -18.97
N PHE A 246 2.57 7.26 -17.99
CA PHE A 246 1.70 6.10 -18.23
C PHE A 246 0.45 6.48 -19.03
N PHE A 247 0.00 7.72 -18.88
CA PHE A 247 -1.12 8.26 -19.64
C PHE A 247 -0.95 9.76 -19.88
N THR A 248 -1.33 10.21 -21.07
CA THR A 248 -1.56 11.63 -21.40
C THR A 248 -2.79 11.74 -22.28
N GLY A 249 -3.69 12.66 -21.98
CA GLY A 249 -4.91 12.84 -22.76
C GLY A 249 -5.95 13.60 -21.95
N SER A 250 -7.23 13.42 -22.27
CA SER A 250 -8.34 13.86 -21.44
C SER A 250 -9.35 12.72 -21.41
N ALA A 251 -9.41 12.02 -20.27
CA ALA A 251 -10.23 10.82 -20.11
C ALA A 251 -10.89 10.75 -18.72
N ASN A 252 -12.04 10.08 -18.65
CA ASN A 252 -12.73 9.68 -17.43
C ASN A 252 -13.13 8.20 -17.54
N GLY A 253 -13.50 7.56 -16.43
CA GLY A 253 -13.78 6.13 -16.40
C GLY A 253 -12.50 5.30 -16.43
N GLU A 254 -12.52 4.20 -17.18
CA GLU A 254 -11.39 3.29 -17.30
C GLU A 254 -10.29 3.89 -18.20
N ILE A 255 -9.08 3.97 -17.67
CA ILE A 255 -7.89 4.53 -18.33
C ILE A 255 -6.79 3.49 -18.29
N SER A 256 -6.42 2.98 -19.46
CA SER A 256 -5.26 2.09 -19.62
C SER A 256 -3.94 2.84 -19.45
N LEU A 257 -3.00 2.23 -18.74
CA LEU A 257 -1.69 2.78 -18.42
C LEU A 257 -0.64 2.16 -19.34
N SER A 258 -0.16 2.96 -20.30
CA SER A 258 0.84 2.53 -21.28
C SER A 258 2.21 2.33 -20.62
N GLY A 259 2.80 1.17 -20.81
CA GLY A 259 4.13 0.83 -20.28
C GLY A 259 4.14 0.41 -18.81
N ALA A 260 3.03 0.55 -18.09
CA ALA A 260 2.89 -0.01 -16.75
C ALA A 260 2.74 -1.54 -16.83
N LEU A 261 3.28 -2.25 -15.83
CA LEU A 261 3.03 -3.68 -15.66
C LEU A 261 1.65 -3.93 -15.04
N ASP A 262 1.14 -5.16 -15.16
CA ASP A 262 -0.21 -5.56 -14.71
C ASP A 262 -0.51 -5.21 -13.25
N PHE A 263 0.49 -5.14 -12.37
CA PHE A 263 0.31 -4.80 -10.96
C PHE A 263 1.07 -3.53 -10.55
N LEU A 264 1.43 -2.71 -11.53
CA LEU A 264 2.12 -1.42 -11.37
C LEU A 264 3.45 -1.55 -10.61
N GLU A 265 4.14 -2.67 -10.75
CA GLU A 265 5.40 -2.95 -10.04
C GLU A 265 6.53 -2.01 -10.47
N ASN A 266 6.45 -1.49 -11.70
CA ASN A 266 7.43 -0.57 -12.27
C ASN A 266 7.12 0.93 -12.02
N SER A 267 6.27 1.26 -11.04
CA SER A 267 5.83 2.62 -10.75
C SER A 267 6.64 3.37 -9.67
N LEU A 268 7.94 3.09 -9.47
CA LEU A 268 8.76 3.73 -8.42
C LEU A 268 8.09 3.64 -7.04
N ASP A 269 7.74 4.78 -6.41
CA ASP A 269 7.10 4.86 -5.09
C ASP A 269 5.56 4.92 -5.18
N GLY A 270 4.99 5.00 -6.39
CA GLY A 270 3.56 5.06 -6.63
C GLY A 270 3.20 5.78 -7.92
N ILE A 271 1.92 6.10 -8.11
CA ILE A 271 1.45 6.89 -9.25
C ILE A 271 0.93 8.26 -8.81
N GLU A 272 1.23 9.27 -9.60
CA GLU A 272 0.65 10.60 -9.50
C GLU A 272 -0.35 10.80 -10.63
N ILE A 273 -1.56 11.18 -10.26
CA ILE A 273 -2.70 11.40 -11.15
C ILE A 273 -2.95 12.90 -11.20
N THR A 274 -2.83 13.50 -12.38
CA THR A 274 -3.07 14.93 -12.60
C THR A 274 -4.40 15.13 -13.32
N PHE A 275 -5.35 15.78 -12.67
CA PHE A 275 -6.63 16.18 -13.25
C PHE A 275 -6.49 17.34 -14.25
N ASP A 276 -7.39 17.41 -15.21
CA ASP A 276 -7.50 18.54 -16.15
C ASP A 276 -7.70 19.88 -15.42
N GLU A 277 -7.45 20.98 -16.14
CA GLU A 277 -7.65 22.33 -15.58
C GLU A 277 -9.13 22.63 -15.37
N TYR A 278 -9.99 22.03 -16.19
CA TYR A 278 -11.43 22.24 -16.15
C TYR A 278 -12.18 20.91 -16.15
N PHE A 279 -13.26 20.84 -15.38
CA PHE A 279 -14.25 19.76 -15.45
C PHE A 279 -15.47 20.22 -16.21
N THR A 280 -16.02 19.35 -17.03
CA THR A 280 -17.17 19.65 -17.89
C THR A 280 -18.44 19.01 -17.32
N ASN A 281 -19.60 19.60 -17.60
CA ASN A 281 -20.85 18.93 -17.31
C ASN A 281 -21.07 17.77 -18.30
N SER A 282 -22.05 16.91 -18.01
CA SER A 282 -22.38 15.75 -18.87
C SER A 282 -22.69 16.06 -20.33
N ILE A 283 -23.07 17.30 -20.66
CA ILE A 283 -23.45 17.74 -22.00
C ILE A 283 -22.30 18.54 -22.67
N GLY A 284 -21.22 18.84 -21.95
CA GLY A 284 -20.08 19.62 -22.44
C GLY A 284 -20.37 21.10 -22.75
N SER A 285 -21.48 21.63 -22.23
CA SER A 285 -21.93 23.01 -22.47
C SER A 285 -21.44 24.00 -21.41
N THR A 286 -21.02 23.50 -20.25
CA THR A 286 -20.43 24.31 -19.17
C THR A 286 -19.15 23.65 -18.68
N ARG A 287 -18.28 24.43 -18.04
CA ARG A 287 -17.08 23.93 -17.34
C ARG A 287 -16.76 24.73 -16.08
N ILE A 288 -16.20 24.06 -15.07
CA ILE A 288 -15.65 24.66 -13.86
C ILE A 288 -14.13 24.47 -13.83
N PRO A 289 -13.35 25.41 -13.26
CA PRO A 289 -11.98 25.13 -12.84
C PRO A 289 -11.95 23.91 -11.89
N ALA A 290 -11.03 22.97 -12.12
CA ALA A 290 -10.91 21.77 -11.28
C ALA A 290 -10.67 22.11 -9.80
N LEU A 291 -9.90 23.17 -9.54
CA LEU A 291 -9.59 23.67 -8.19
C LEU A 291 -10.80 24.30 -7.47
N ASN A 292 -11.91 24.55 -8.16
CA ASN A 292 -13.14 24.91 -7.47
C ASN A 292 -13.72 23.69 -6.70
N ALA A 293 -13.48 22.49 -7.21
CA ALA A 293 -13.95 21.25 -6.61
C ALA A 293 -12.87 20.50 -5.82
N LEU A 294 -11.60 20.58 -6.23
CA LEU A 294 -10.47 19.90 -5.62
C LEU A 294 -9.56 20.87 -4.86
N SER A 295 -8.97 20.40 -3.76
CA SER A 295 -7.93 21.13 -3.03
C SER A 295 -6.58 21.14 -3.77
N THR A 296 -6.36 20.14 -4.62
CA THR A 296 -5.19 20.00 -5.50
C THR A 296 -5.57 19.33 -6.81
N ARG A 297 -4.87 19.67 -7.90
CA ARG A 297 -5.05 19.00 -9.21
C ARG A 297 -4.29 17.67 -9.31
N SER A 298 -3.42 17.36 -8.34
CA SER A 298 -2.63 16.15 -8.36
C SER A 298 -2.88 15.31 -7.12
N VAL A 299 -3.12 14.01 -7.34
CA VAL A 299 -3.32 12.99 -6.31
C VAL A 299 -2.20 11.97 -6.43
N ARG A 300 -1.52 11.67 -5.32
CA ARG A 300 -0.52 10.60 -5.26
C ARG A 300 -1.13 9.38 -4.59
N ILE A 301 -1.06 8.23 -5.27
CA ILE A 301 -1.43 6.93 -4.72
C ILE A 301 -0.13 6.17 -4.48
N PRO A 302 0.21 5.86 -3.22
CA PRO A 302 1.46 5.21 -2.90
C PRO A 302 1.45 3.74 -3.34
N LYS A 303 2.65 3.21 -3.64
CA LYS A 303 2.83 1.91 -4.29
C LYS A 303 2.14 0.79 -3.53
N GLU A 304 2.17 0.79 -2.20
CA GLU A 304 1.51 -0.21 -1.37
C GLU A 304 -0.02 -0.23 -1.55
N LYS A 305 -0.64 0.88 -1.96
CA LYS A 305 -2.10 0.96 -2.25
C LYS A 305 -2.46 0.57 -3.68
N LEU A 306 -1.48 0.24 -4.53
CA LEU A 306 -1.71 -0.22 -5.91
C LEU A 306 -2.08 -1.72 -5.93
N ILE A 307 -3.26 -2.02 -5.41
CA ILE A 307 -3.82 -3.38 -5.30
C ILE A 307 -5.02 -3.48 -6.24
N ASN A 308 -5.06 -4.50 -7.10
CA ASN A 308 -6.18 -4.64 -8.02
C ASN A 308 -7.50 -4.84 -7.28
N GLY A 309 -8.50 -4.02 -7.63
CA GLY A 309 -9.81 -3.92 -6.97
C GLY A 309 -9.84 -2.96 -5.77
N PHE A 310 -8.71 -2.40 -5.34
CA PHE A 310 -8.68 -1.41 -4.25
C PHE A 310 -9.25 -0.08 -4.72
N ARG A 311 -10.08 0.54 -3.87
CA ARG A 311 -10.67 1.86 -4.08
C ARG A 311 -9.94 2.87 -3.22
N PHE A 312 -9.11 3.68 -3.85
CA PHE A 312 -8.41 4.76 -3.19
C PHE A 312 -9.37 5.94 -2.97
N ASP A 313 -9.62 6.29 -1.71
CA ASP A 313 -10.52 7.36 -1.32
C ASP A 313 -9.98 8.73 -1.73
N LEU A 314 -10.81 9.51 -2.43
CA LEU A 314 -10.49 10.87 -2.83
C LEU A 314 -11.12 11.94 -1.93
N THR A 315 -11.88 11.57 -0.91
CA THR A 315 -12.66 12.51 -0.08
C THR A 315 -11.80 13.65 0.48
N GLY A 316 -10.59 13.34 0.95
CA GLY A 316 -9.63 14.34 1.46
C GLY A 316 -9.04 15.29 0.40
N TYR A 317 -9.26 15.03 -0.88
CA TYR A 317 -8.79 15.85 -2.00
C TYR A 317 -9.86 16.81 -2.53
N PHE A 318 -11.10 16.73 -2.03
CA PHE A 318 -12.16 17.68 -2.39
C PHE A 318 -12.13 18.90 -1.48
N ASN A 319 -12.57 20.03 -2.03
CA ASN A 319 -12.91 21.19 -1.22
C ASN A 319 -14.14 20.89 -0.35
N PRO A 320 -14.34 21.62 0.76
CA PRO A 320 -15.48 21.40 1.64
C PRO A 320 -16.84 21.48 0.92
N ILE A 321 -17.80 20.67 1.37
CA ILE A 321 -19.20 20.79 0.94
C ILE A 321 -19.69 22.22 1.21
N GLY A 322 -20.43 22.80 0.26
CA GLY A 322 -20.85 24.20 0.29
C GLY A 322 -19.84 25.17 -0.32
N THR A 323 -18.72 24.69 -0.89
CA THR A 323 -17.82 25.53 -1.69
C THR A 323 -18.56 26.08 -2.90
N LYS A 324 -18.53 27.41 -3.08
CA LYS A 324 -19.16 28.09 -4.22
C LYS A 324 -18.39 27.79 -5.50
N LEU A 325 -19.10 27.33 -6.52
CA LEU A 325 -18.56 27.01 -7.84
C LEU A 325 -18.97 28.09 -8.83
N THR A 326 -17.99 28.70 -9.47
CA THR A 326 -18.17 29.53 -10.66
C THR A 326 -17.94 28.68 -11.90
N TYR A 327 -18.79 28.82 -12.92
CA TYR A 327 -18.63 28.10 -14.19
C TYR A 327 -18.62 29.05 -15.38
N THR A 328 -17.96 28.59 -16.45
CA THR A 328 -17.99 29.21 -17.77
C THR A 328 -18.94 28.43 -18.67
N VAL A 329 -19.61 29.13 -19.57
CA VAL A 329 -20.57 28.57 -20.52
C VAL A 329 -19.97 28.61 -21.91
N LYS A 330 -20.19 27.54 -22.68
CA LYS A 330 -19.80 27.46 -24.08
C LYS A 330 -20.83 28.21 -24.92
N THR A 331 -20.40 29.25 -25.63
CA THR A 331 -21.25 29.99 -26.56
C THR A 331 -21.56 29.17 -27.80
N ASN A 332 -22.54 29.62 -28.60
CA ASN A 332 -22.85 29.03 -29.91
C ASN A 332 -21.67 29.09 -30.90
N THR A 333 -20.68 29.98 -30.66
CA THR A 333 -19.44 30.07 -31.43
C THR A 333 -18.33 29.15 -30.90
N GLY A 334 -18.60 28.38 -29.82
CA GLY A 334 -17.65 27.48 -29.19
C GLY A 334 -16.67 28.13 -28.22
N LEU A 335 -16.76 29.45 -28.02
CA LEU A 335 -15.93 30.19 -27.07
C LEU A 335 -16.46 29.99 -25.65
N TRP A 336 -15.56 29.96 -24.67
CA TRP A 336 -15.93 29.93 -23.26
C TRP A 336 -16.07 31.36 -22.75
N GLN A 337 -17.21 31.66 -22.12
CA GLN A 337 -17.50 32.95 -21.50
C GLN A 337 -17.95 32.75 -20.06
N ASP A 338 -17.68 33.73 -19.21
CA ASP A 338 -18.10 33.68 -17.81
C ASP A 338 -19.62 33.59 -17.71
N GLY A 339 -20.11 32.61 -16.95
CA GLY A 339 -21.51 32.47 -16.60
C GLY A 339 -21.89 33.51 -15.55
N ALA A 340 -21.94 34.79 -15.93
CA ALA A 340 -22.29 35.86 -15.00
C ALA A 340 -23.66 35.58 -14.35
N ASN A 341 -23.70 35.56 -13.02
CA ASN A 341 -24.87 35.38 -12.16
C ASN A 341 -25.38 33.94 -11.96
N TYR A 342 -24.65 32.92 -12.39
CA TYR A 342 -24.94 31.54 -11.99
C TYR A 342 -23.84 30.99 -11.09
N PHE A 343 -24.23 30.46 -9.95
CA PHE A 343 -23.33 29.79 -9.03
C PHE A 343 -24.01 28.55 -8.47
N ASP A 344 -23.24 27.48 -8.40
CA ASP A 344 -23.63 26.27 -7.71
C ASP A 344 -22.80 26.13 -6.43
N TYR A 345 -23.19 25.21 -5.58
CA TYR A 345 -22.44 24.81 -4.40
C TYR A 345 -22.07 23.33 -4.52
N LEU A 346 -20.82 22.98 -4.22
CA LEU A 346 -20.38 21.60 -4.15
C LEU A 346 -21.24 20.86 -3.11
N SER A 347 -21.98 19.83 -3.52
CA SER A 347 -22.98 19.22 -2.63
C SER A 347 -22.64 17.79 -2.20
N THR A 348 -21.92 17.01 -3.01
CA THR A 348 -21.49 15.66 -2.65
C THR A 348 -20.36 15.17 -3.55
N PRO A 349 -19.38 14.48 -2.99
CA PRO A 349 -19.22 13.07 -3.36
C PRO A 349 -19.29 12.18 -2.11
N ALA A 350 -20.37 11.45 -1.93
CA ALA A 350 -20.50 10.51 -0.80
C ALA A 350 -19.56 9.29 -0.94
N ASP A 351 -19.08 9.01 -2.16
CA ASP A 351 -18.15 7.92 -2.49
C ASP A 351 -17.31 8.30 -3.72
N ALA A 352 -16.32 9.19 -3.55
CA ALA A 352 -15.36 9.47 -4.61
C ALA A 352 -14.09 8.65 -4.43
N TYR A 353 -13.78 7.83 -5.43
CA TYR A 353 -12.60 6.97 -5.39
C TYR A 353 -11.97 6.80 -6.76
N ILE A 354 -10.72 6.32 -6.74
CA ILE A 354 -10.01 5.78 -7.91
C ILE A 354 -9.85 4.28 -7.65
N GLU A 355 -10.39 3.47 -8.55
CA GLU A 355 -10.24 2.02 -8.48
C GLU A 355 -9.01 1.58 -9.26
N ILE A 356 -8.15 0.81 -8.60
CA ILE A 356 -6.93 0.27 -9.20
C ILE A 356 -7.26 -1.04 -9.93
N SER A 357 -6.76 -1.20 -11.14
CA SER A 357 -6.97 -2.36 -11.99
C SER A 357 -5.69 -2.74 -12.73
N LYS A 358 -5.74 -3.83 -13.49
CA LYS A 358 -4.56 -4.35 -14.19
C LYS A 358 -4.04 -3.38 -15.23
N ALA A 359 -2.86 -2.83 -15.00
CA ALA A 359 -2.27 -1.78 -15.85
C ALA A 359 -3.31 -0.69 -16.24
N SER A 360 -4.24 -0.39 -15.34
CA SER A 360 -5.33 0.56 -15.58
C SER A 360 -5.82 1.14 -14.26
N ILE A 361 -6.50 2.28 -14.35
CA ILE A 361 -7.29 2.81 -13.25
C ILE A 361 -8.70 3.11 -13.76
N ASN A 362 -9.68 3.09 -12.86
CA ASN A 362 -11.05 3.48 -13.16
C ASN A 362 -11.47 4.64 -12.25
N ILE A 363 -12.03 5.69 -12.86
CA ILE A 363 -12.54 6.86 -12.15
C ILE A 363 -14.01 7.03 -12.48
N PRO A 364 -14.91 6.42 -11.68
CA PRO A 364 -16.34 6.50 -11.91
C PRO A 364 -16.98 7.80 -11.40
N ILE A 365 -16.16 8.77 -10.95
CA ILE A 365 -16.62 9.93 -10.18
C ILE A 365 -17.50 10.85 -11.03
N LYS A 366 -18.62 11.25 -10.42
CA LYS A 366 -19.45 12.37 -10.87
C LYS A 366 -19.61 13.32 -9.70
N LEU A 367 -19.21 14.58 -9.86
CA LEU A 367 -19.33 15.59 -8.81
C LEU A 367 -20.73 16.17 -8.82
N GLY A 368 -21.43 16.02 -7.70
CA GLY A 368 -22.75 16.59 -7.49
C GLY A 368 -22.68 18.07 -7.13
N VAL A 369 -23.66 18.84 -7.57
CA VAL A 369 -23.81 20.25 -7.23
C VAL A 369 -25.24 20.59 -6.83
N SER A 370 -25.36 21.61 -5.97
CA SER A 370 -26.63 22.15 -5.50
C SER A 370 -26.75 23.64 -5.79
N ASN A 371 -27.94 24.07 -6.23
CA ASN A 371 -28.28 25.48 -6.43
C ASN A 371 -28.59 26.21 -5.09
N THR A 372 -28.69 25.49 -3.97
CA THR A 372 -28.92 26.07 -2.63
C THR A 372 -27.96 25.46 -1.60
N ILE A 373 -27.67 26.22 -0.53
CA ILE A 373 -26.79 25.83 0.58
C ILE A 373 -27.32 24.62 1.39
N SER A 374 -28.57 24.18 1.16
CA SER A 374 -29.13 23.01 1.85
C SER A 374 -28.27 21.78 1.55
N GLY A 375 -27.56 21.26 2.57
CA GLY A 375 -26.66 20.10 2.49
C GLY A 375 -27.32 18.76 2.16
N SER A 376 -28.50 18.78 1.56
CA SER A 376 -29.12 17.62 0.93
C SER A 376 -28.96 17.75 -0.58
N PRO A 377 -28.53 16.69 -1.30
CA PRO A 377 -28.41 16.74 -2.75
C PRO A 377 -29.79 17.07 -3.32
N ILE A 378 -29.95 18.26 -3.89
CA ILE A 378 -31.12 18.50 -4.71
C ILE A 378 -30.87 17.71 -5.99
N ASN A 379 -31.74 16.76 -6.29
CA ASN A 379 -31.75 16.02 -7.55
C ASN A 379 -31.89 17.01 -8.72
N TYR A 380 -30.76 17.53 -9.18
CA TYR A 380 -30.63 18.19 -10.46
C TYR A 380 -29.78 17.29 -11.36
N ASN A 381 -30.20 17.14 -12.61
CA ASN A 381 -29.54 16.33 -13.64
C ASN A 381 -28.13 16.85 -14.05
N SER A 382 -27.50 17.70 -13.23
CA SER A 382 -26.20 18.33 -13.50
C SER A 382 -25.12 17.73 -12.60
N SER A 383 -24.18 17.02 -13.23
CA SER A 383 -22.96 16.54 -12.60
C SER A 383 -21.75 17.01 -13.40
N TRP A 384 -20.67 17.36 -12.70
CA TRP A 384 -19.37 17.60 -13.34
C TRP A 384 -18.60 16.29 -13.43
N ILE A 385 -17.92 16.09 -14.54
CA ILE A 385 -17.14 14.90 -14.82
C ILE A 385 -15.66 15.26 -14.66
N PRO A 386 -14.98 14.78 -13.61
CA PRO A 386 -13.55 14.91 -13.49
C PRO A 386 -12.87 14.16 -14.63
N THR A 387 -11.91 14.80 -15.28
CA THR A 387 -11.09 14.19 -16.33
C THR A 387 -9.62 14.26 -15.93
N ILE A 388 -8.87 13.22 -16.29
CA ILE A 388 -7.43 13.12 -16.08
C ILE A 388 -6.70 13.67 -17.31
N SER A 389 -5.71 14.50 -17.04
CA SER A 389 -4.77 15.02 -18.04
C SER A 389 -3.54 14.11 -18.23
N LYS A 390 -3.05 13.54 -17.12
CA LYS A 390 -1.77 12.84 -17.06
C LYS A 390 -1.69 11.86 -15.89
N ILE A 391 -1.00 10.74 -16.08
CA ILE A 391 -0.62 9.80 -15.02
C ILE A 391 0.86 9.47 -15.17
N THR A 392 1.63 9.61 -14.10
CA THR A 392 3.10 9.38 -14.05
C THR A 392 3.48 8.57 -12.82
N PRO A 393 4.57 7.81 -12.83
CA PRO A 393 5.19 7.36 -11.59
C PRO A 393 5.77 8.58 -10.83
N TYR A 394 5.94 8.46 -9.51
CA TYR A 394 6.61 9.48 -8.69
C TYR A 394 7.69 8.86 -7.80
N LYS A 395 8.64 9.69 -7.35
CA LYS A 395 9.59 9.36 -6.29
C LYS A 395 9.53 10.42 -5.18
N ASN A 396 9.55 9.98 -3.92
CA ASN A 396 9.54 10.87 -2.76
C ASN A 396 10.94 11.36 -2.35
#